data_AF-A0A3D1CJV0-F1
#
_entry.id   AF-A0A3D1CJV0-F1
#
_cell.length_a   1.000
_cell.length_b   1.000
_cell.length_c   1.000
_cell.angle_alpha   90.00
_cell.angle_beta   90.00
_cell.angle_gamma   90.00
#
_symmetry.space_group_name_H-M   'P 1'
#
loop_
_entity.id
_entity.type
_entity.pdbx_description
1 polymer ?
#
loop_
_entity_poly.entity_id
_entity_poly.type
_entity_poly.pdbx_seq_one_letter_code
_entity_poly.pdbx_strand_id
1 'polypeptide(L)'
;SEETTTGVHRLYEMMKAGALKVPAINVNDSVTKSKFDNLYGCRESLLDGIKRATDVMVAGKICVVLGYGDVGKGCAQAFRGMGATVMITEIDPI
;
A
#
# COMPACT_ATOMS: atom_id res chain seq x y z
N SER A 1 7.98 -4.28 18.12
CA SER A 1 7.92 -4.64 16.69
C SER A 1 7.20 -3.53 15.95
N GLU A 2 7.52 -3.33 14.68
CA GLU A 2 6.87 -2.34 13.82
C GLU A 2 6.45 -3.01 12.52
N GLU A 3 5.24 -2.70 12.08
CA GLU A 3 4.51 -3.46 11.07
C GLU A 3 4.26 -2.67 9.79
N THR A 4 4.46 -1.35 9.81
CA THR A 4 4.21 -0.47 8.67
C THR A 4 5.51 -0.01 8.02
N THR A 5 5.48 0.21 6.71
CA THR A 5 6.64 0.69 5.94
C THR A 5 7.16 2.03 6.46
N THR A 6 6.25 2.96 6.77
CA THR A 6 6.60 4.29 7.33
C THR A 6 7.24 4.16 8.71
N GLY A 7 6.69 3.31 9.58
CA GLY A 7 7.24 3.09 10.91
C GLY A 7 8.64 2.46 10.85
N VAL A 8 8.85 1.49 9.96
CA VAL A 8 10.18 0.88 9.74
C VAL A 8 11.20 1.92 9.28
N HIS A 9 10.81 2.84 8.39
CA HIS A 9 11.71 3.91 7.92
C HIS A 9 12.19 4.79 9.08
N ARG A 10 11.28 5.16 10.00
CA ARG A 10 11.61 5.91 11.22
C ARG A 10 12.52 5.13 12.16
N LEU A 11 12.31 3.83 12.31
CA LEU A 11 13.21 2.99 13.11
C LEU A 11 14.63 2.98 12.54
N TYR A 12 14.78 2.90 11.21
CA TYR A 12 16.09 3.01 10.57
C TYR A 12 16.76 4.36 10.78
N GLU A 13 16.00 5.47 10.73
CA GLU A 13 16.51 6.81 11.03
C GLU A 13 16.99 6.91 12.48
N MET A 14 16.20 6.44 13.46
CA MET A 14 16.56 6.41 14.87
C MET A 14 17.79 5.53 15.14
N MET A 15 17.90 4.40 14.43
CA MET A 15 19.07 3.52 14.52
C MET A 15 20.33 4.21 13.99
N LYS A 16 20.25 4.86 12.81
CA LYS A 16 21.36 5.62 12.22
C LYS A 16 21.79 6.81 13.09
N ALA A 17 20.84 7.45 13.78
CA ALA A 17 21.10 8.57 14.69
C ALA A 17 21.57 8.13 16.09
N GLY A 18 21.66 6.82 16.39
CA GLY A 18 22.00 6.32 17.73
C GLY A 18 20.93 6.59 18.80
N ALA A 19 19.72 7.01 18.39
CA ALA A 19 18.62 7.37 19.27
C ALA A 19 17.70 6.18 19.60
N LEU A 20 17.94 5.02 18.99
CA LEU A 20 17.16 3.80 19.22
C LEU A 20 17.55 3.16 20.57
N LYS A 21 16.70 3.35 21.59
CA LYS A 21 16.98 2.92 22.98
C LYS A 21 16.60 1.47 23.28
N VAL A 22 15.84 0.83 22.40
CA VAL A 22 15.31 -0.53 22.59
C VAL A 22 15.43 -1.33 21.30
N PRO A 23 15.61 -2.67 21.38
CA PRO A 23 15.56 -3.51 20.19
C PRO A 23 14.21 -3.38 19.48
N ALA A 24 14.25 -3.22 18.16
CA ALA A 24 13.06 -3.15 17.32
C ALA A 24 13.11 -4.25 16.26
N ILE A 25 11.97 -4.93 16.05
CA ILE A 25 11.82 -5.96 15.02
C ILE A 25 11.01 -5.36 13.88
N ASN A 26 11.58 -5.39 12.69
CA ASN A 26 10.91 -5.08 11.43
C ASN A 26 10.04 -6.27 11.02
N VAL A 27 8.72 -6.13 11.21
CA VAL A 27 7.74 -7.15 10.82
C VAL A 27 7.19 -6.87 9.43
N ASN A 28 7.18 -5.60 9.00
CA ASN A 28 6.69 -5.19 7.68
C ASN A 28 7.38 -5.94 6.54
N ASP A 29 8.70 -6.11 6.65
CA ASP A 29 9.52 -6.68 5.57
C ASP A 29 9.55 -8.22 5.59
N SER A 30 8.79 -8.84 6.50
CA SER A 30 8.48 -10.26 6.34
C SER A 30 7.70 -10.49 5.05
N VAL A 31 8.03 -11.56 4.34
CA VAL A 31 7.40 -11.90 3.04
C VAL A 31 5.89 -12.07 3.22
N THR A 32 5.48 -12.69 4.32
CA THR A 32 4.06 -12.92 4.64
C THR A 32 3.32 -11.65 5.01
N LYS A 33 3.98 -10.59 5.47
CA LYS A 33 3.34 -9.30 5.71
C LYS A 33 3.31 -8.49 4.42
N SER A 34 4.47 -8.09 3.91
CA SER A 34 4.57 -7.20 2.75
C SER A 34 3.80 -7.70 1.52
N LYS A 35 3.90 -8.99 1.18
CA LYS A 35 3.26 -9.53 -0.03
C LYS A 35 1.81 -9.95 0.14
N PHE A 36 1.30 -10.07 1.37
CA PHE A 36 -0.11 -10.37 1.58
C PHE A 36 -0.90 -9.15 2.06
N ASP A 37 -0.48 -8.53 3.16
CA ASP A 37 -1.20 -7.43 3.77
C ASP A 37 -1.26 -6.22 2.83
N ASN A 38 -0.10 -5.73 2.38
CA ASN A 38 -0.06 -4.54 1.53
C ASN A 38 -0.69 -4.79 0.16
N LEU A 39 -0.46 -5.96 -0.44
CA LEU A 39 -0.94 -6.26 -1.79
C LEU A 39 -2.40 -6.72 -1.79
N TYR A 40 -2.69 -7.85 -1.13
CA TYR A 40 -4.02 -8.45 -1.15
C TYR A 40 -4.98 -7.75 -0.19
N GLY A 41 -4.51 -7.29 0.97
CA GLY A 41 -5.34 -6.52 1.90
C GLY A 41 -5.88 -5.23 1.28
N CYS A 42 -5.02 -4.44 0.62
CA CYS A 42 -5.47 -3.23 -0.07
C CYS A 42 -6.34 -3.53 -1.29
N ARG A 43 -6.11 -4.64 -2.00
CA ARG A 43 -6.94 -5.04 -3.14
C ARG A 43 -8.41 -5.26 -2.73
N GLU A 44 -8.65 -5.91 -1.58
CA GLU A 44 -10.00 -6.19 -1.11
C GLU A 44 -10.63 -4.97 -0.41
N SER A 45 -9.87 -4.26 0.43
CA SER A 45 -10.41 -3.20 1.31
C SER A 45 -10.62 -1.84 0.63
N LEU A 46 -9.85 -1.51 -0.42
CA LEU A 46 -9.94 -0.20 -1.09
C LEU A 46 -11.33 0.05 -1.69
N LEU A 47 -11.81 -0.89 -2.51
CA LEU A 47 -13.09 -0.77 -3.18
C LEU A 47 -14.24 -0.83 -2.19
N ASP A 48 -14.10 -1.62 -1.12
CA ASP A 48 -15.09 -1.69 -0.05
C ASP A 48 -15.28 -0.31 0.61
N GLY A 49 -14.19 0.37 0.96
CA GLY A 49 -14.23 1.73 1.52
C GLY A 49 -14.89 2.75 0.58
N ILE A 50 -14.49 2.75 -0.71
CA ILE A 50 -15.05 3.69 -1.70
C ILE A 50 -16.53 3.44 -1.92
N LYS A 51 -16.94 2.17 -2.05
CA LYS A 51 -18.35 1.81 -2.28
C LYS A 51 -19.22 2.16 -1.08
N ARG A 52 -18.79 1.82 0.13
CA ARG A 52 -19.55 2.18 1.36
C ARG A 52 -19.73 3.68 1.53
N ALA A 53 -18.78 4.49 1.08
CA ALA A 53 -18.83 5.93 1.24
C ALA A 53 -19.62 6.65 0.14
N THR A 54 -19.64 6.11 -1.08
CA THR A 54 -20.10 6.88 -2.26
C THR A 54 -21.08 6.14 -3.16
N ASP A 55 -21.24 4.82 -3.00
CA ASP A 55 -22.00 3.93 -3.89
C ASP A 55 -21.66 4.12 -5.39
N VAL A 56 -20.46 4.64 -5.68
CA VAL A 56 -20.11 5.05 -7.03
C VAL A 56 -19.85 3.84 -7.93
N MET A 57 -20.38 3.89 -9.14
CA MET A 57 -20.02 2.92 -10.18
C MET A 57 -18.55 3.12 -10.58
N VAL A 58 -17.72 2.08 -10.43
CA VAL A 58 -16.28 2.13 -10.75
C VAL A 58 -16.01 1.85 -12.23
N ALA A 59 -16.83 0.98 -12.85
CA ALA A 59 -16.65 0.61 -14.26
C ALA A 59 -16.77 1.84 -15.18
N GLY A 60 -15.87 1.93 -16.17
CA GLY A 60 -15.83 3.04 -17.14
C GLY A 60 -15.28 4.36 -16.61
N LYS A 61 -14.94 4.46 -15.32
CA LYS A 61 -14.25 5.64 -14.76
C LYS A 61 -12.74 5.55 -14.97
N ILE A 62 -12.11 6.72 -15.00
CA ILE A 62 -10.65 6.85 -14.92
C ILE A 62 -10.27 6.92 -13.44
N CYS A 63 -9.46 5.96 -12.98
CA CYS A 63 -8.93 5.91 -11.63
C CYS A 63 -7.41 6.11 -11.67
N VAL A 64 -6.91 7.14 -10.99
CA VAL A 64 -5.47 7.41 -10.89
C VAL A 64 -4.95 6.87 -9.56
N VAL A 65 -3.95 6.00 -9.62
CA VAL A 65 -3.24 5.45 -8.45
C VAL A 65 -1.89 6.14 -8.33
N LEU A 66 -1.67 6.76 -7.16
CA LEU A 66 -0.43 7.48 -6.85
C LEU A 66 0.53 6.52 -6.13
N GLY A 67 1.53 6.01 -6.84
CA GLY A 67 2.48 5.00 -6.37
C GLY A 67 2.10 3.57 -6.78
N TYR A 68 3.10 2.75 -7.08
CA TYR A 68 3.02 1.38 -7.59
C TYR A 68 3.90 0.39 -6.81
N GLY A 69 4.13 0.68 -5.52
CA GLY A 69 4.60 -0.30 -4.55
C GLY A 69 3.55 -1.41 -4.27
N ASP A 70 3.76 -2.23 -3.25
CA ASP A 70 2.86 -3.37 -2.96
C ASP A 70 1.39 -2.94 -2.74
N VAL A 71 1.16 -1.82 -2.05
CA VAL A 71 -0.19 -1.22 -1.89
C VAL A 71 -0.76 -0.77 -3.24
N GLY A 72 0.01 0.02 -4.00
CA GLY A 72 -0.42 0.56 -5.29
C GLY A 72 -0.76 -0.53 -6.31
N LYS A 73 0.00 -1.62 -6.33
CA LYS A 73 -0.29 -2.82 -7.13
C LYS A 73 -1.64 -3.43 -6.76
N GLY A 74 -1.96 -3.54 -5.47
CA GLY A 74 -3.24 -4.03 -4.98
C GLY A 74 -4.40 -3.14 -5.42
N CYS A 75 -4.24 -1.82 -5.25
CA CYS A 75 -5.21 -0.80 -5.65
C CYS A 75 -5.49 -0.83 -7.16
N ALA A 76 -4.44 -0.88 -7.98
CA ALA A 76 -4.56 -0.92 -9.43
C ALA A 76 -5.25 -2.21 -9.90
N GLN A 77 -4.90 -3.37 -9.30
CA GLN A 77 -5.55 -4.64 -9.61
C GLN A 77 -7.05 -4.60 -9.28
N ALA A 78 -7.42 -4.02 -8.13
CA ALA A 78 -8.80 -3.88 -7.70
C ALA A 78 -9.62 -3.02 -8.68
N PHE A 79 -9.14 -1.82 -9.02
CA PHE A 79 -9.82 -0.94 -9.96
C PHE A 79 -9.96 -1.56 -11.35
N ARG A 80 -8.90 -2.21 -11.84
CA ARG A 80 -8.92 -2.89 -13.14
C ARG A 80 -9.92 -4.06 -13.16
N GLY A 81 -10.00 -4.83 -12.07
CA GLY A 81 -10.97 -5.92 -11.92
C GLY A 81 -12.43 -5.44 -11.96
N MET A 82 -12.68 -4.19 -11.57
CA MET A 82 -14.00 -3.55 -11.64
C MET A 82 -14.29 -2.84 -12.98
N GLY A 83 -13.40 -2.94 -13.97
CA GLY A 83 -13.59 -2.33 -15.29
C GLY A 83 -13.29 -0.83 -15.37
N ALA A 84 -12.48 -0.28 -14.46
CA ALA A 84 -11.98 1.08 -14.56
C ALA A 84 -10.79 1.19 -15.53
N THR A 85 -10.62 2.35 -16.14
CA THR A 85 -9.36 2.73 -16.79
C THR A 85 -8.39 3.20 -15.71
N VAL A 86 -7.33 2.43 -15.47
CA VAL A 86 -6.37 2.72 -14.39
C VAL A 86 -5.15 3.45 -14.95
N MET A 87 -4.86 4.62 -14.39
CA MET A 87 -3.61 5.35 -14.62
C MET A 87 -2.76 5.28 -13.36
N ILE A 88 -1.43 5.22 -13.52
CA ILE A 88 -0.48 5.10 -12.42
C ILE A 88 0.52 6.24 -12.53
N THR A 89 0.85 6.86 -11.41
CA THR A 89 1.99 7.77 -11.32
C THR A 89 3.05 7.14 -10.43
N GLU A 90 4.30 7.18 -10.87
CA GLU A 90 5.43 6.71 -10.08
C GLU A 90 6.61 7.66 -10.20
N ILE A 91 7.38 7.74 -9.11
CA ILE A 91 8.69 8.38 -9.07
C ILE A 91 9.81 7.36 -9.28
N ASP A 92 9.56 6.09 -8.95
CA ASP A 92 10.51 5.00 -9.18
C ASP A 92 10.35 4.49 -10.63
N PRO A 93 11.41 4.48 -11.47
CA PRO A 93 11.33 4.01 -12.85
C PRO A 93 11.16 2.49 -12.99
N ILE A 94 11.28 1.71 -11.90
CA ILE A 94 11.16 0.24 -11.88
C ILE A 94 9.71 -0.18 -11.70
#